data_AF-A0A1R3G344-F1
#
_entry.id   AF-A0A1R3G344-F1
#
_cell.length_a   1.000
_cell.length_b   1.000
_cell.length_c   1.000
_cell.angle_alpha   90.00
_cell.angle_beta   90.00
_cell.angle_gamma   90.00
#
_symmetry.space_group_name_H-M   'P 1'
#
loop_
_entity.id
_entity.type
_entity.pdbx_description
1 polymer ?
#
loop_
_entity_poly.entity_id
_entity_poly.type
_entity_poly.pdbx_seq_one_letter_code
_entity_poly.pdbx_strand_id
1 'polypeptide(L)'
;MEPWLSGLLAGDMETTTTTTTVDEEDEKRPWHFLPPPLKSQPYPWLITSHGRYYQTQTFFNVSKLHQYHTRIIPEMRNRRIFHASFGWLVLMSRDSISDFLLLNLTSMETIQIPDPLDVEYSNMCILTAPPMDPNCRIIFNDPLSKDFLFCRPGIDSEYTRQKISKEVFGFVISSITIGGNTFCWTSLGKLLTIEFEESNLKFCQVMVRNKPRKTFCLSQDLVEFHGELLLVRKLMSRVTFCEWPSTFEIYKLDSCAMEWVEMKSIGDNAIFPQTMNIMIMVYVAP
;
A
#
# COMPACT_ATOMS: atom_id res chain seq x y z
N MET A 1 -4.17 -23.40 62.79
CA MET A 1 -3.85 -22.27 61.90
C MET A 1 -2.35 -22.08 62.01
N GLU A 2 -1.66 -22.28 60.88
CA GLU A 2 -0.21 -22.09 60.61
C GLU A 2 0.77 -22.92 61.44
N PRO A 3 1.58 -23.74 60.74
CA PRO A 3 2.93 -23.90 61.24
C PRO A 3 4.03 -24.02 60.15
N TRP A 4 5.23 -23.64 60.60
CA TRP A 4 6.57 -24.07 60.17
C TRP A 4 7.30 -23.36 59.01
N LEU A 5 8.23 -22.50 59.47
CA LEU A 5 9.62 -22.31 59.06
C LEU A 5 10.27 -23.42 58.22
N SER A 6 10.92 -22.96 57.14
CA SER A 6 12.32 -23.22 56.78
C SER A 6 12.78 -24.66 56.53
N GLY A 7 13.05 -24.95 55.26
CA GLY A 7 14.16 -25.81 54.83
C GLY A 7 13.79 -26.80 53.74
N LEU A 8 14.27 -26.57 52.51
CA LEU A 8 14.73 -27.65 51.63
C LEU A 8 15.62 -27.10 50.50
N LEU A 9 16.87 -27.55 50.56
CA LEU A 9 17.88 -27.49 49.52
C LEU A 9 17.53 -28.47 48.38
N ALA A 10 18.00 -28.11 47.19
CA ALA A 10 18.45 -28.98 46.09
C ALA A 10 17.53 -30.12 45.63
N GLY A 11 17.00 -29.97 44.41
CA GLY A 11 16.37 -31.04 43.65
C GLY A 11 16.07 -30.59 42.21
N ASP A 12 17.03 -30.86 41.34
CA ASP A 12 16.93 -31.12 39.91
C ASP A 12 16.22 -30.12 38.98
N MET A 13 17.08 -29.38 38.28
CA MET A 13 16.81 -28.60 37.09
C MET A 13 16.63 -29.56 35.90
N GLU A 14 15.41 -30.08 35.69
CA GLU A 14 15.04 -30.67 34.40
C GLU A 14 14.79 -29.55 33.39
N THR A 15 15.82 -29.26 32.60
CA THR A 15 15.71 -28.53 31.34
C THR A 15 14.89 -29.35 30.36
N THR A 16 13.58 -29.11 30.29
CA THR A 16 12.77 -29.51 29.15
C THR A 16 13.05 -28.54 28.00
N THR A 17 14.08 -28.85 27.23
CA THR A 17 14.37 -28.22 25.95
C THR A 17 13.26 -28.62 24.98
N THR A 18 12.17 -27.85 24.93
CA THR A 18 11.27 -27.87 23.77
C THR A 18 12.00 -27.20 22.63
N THR A 19 12.70 -28.02 21.85
CA THR A 19 13.29 -27.68 20.57
C THR A 19 12.17 -27.23 19.64
N THR A 20 11.98 -25.93 19.53
CA THR A 20 11.18 -25.32 18.48
C THR A 20 11.88 -25.63 17.16
N THR A 21 11.36 -26.59 16.41
CA THR A 21 11.74 -26.83 15.02
C THR A 21 11.24 -25.65 14.18
N VAL A 22 11.96 -24.52 14.27
CA VAL A 22 12.04 -23.58 13.16
C VAL A 22 12.79 -24.32 12.07
N ASP A 23 12.17 -24.48 10.91
CA ASP A 23 12.69 -25.21 9.77
C ASP A 23 14.19 -24.92 9.55
N GLU A 24 15.05 -25.89 9.86
CA GLU A 24 16.52 -25.83 9.66
C GLU A 24 16.91 -25.57 8.19
N GLU A 25 15.94 -25.66 7.27
CA GLU A 25 16.11 -25.33 5.86
C GLU A 25 16.10 -23.82 5.57
N ASP A 26 15.49 -22.99 6.42
CA ASP A 26 15.37 -21.54 6.17
C ASP A 26 16.60 -20.77 6.68
N GLU A 27 17.31 -21.31 7.66
CA GLU A 27 18.56 -20.76 8.21
C GLU A 27 19.75 -20.87 7.24
N LYS A 28 19.65 -21.74 6.22
CA LYS A 28 20.68 -21.93 5.19
C LYS A 28 20.44 -21.12 3.91
N ARG A 29 19.34 -20.36 3.81
CA ARG A 29 19.05 -19.59 2.59
C ARG A 29 19.88 -18.30 2.57
N PRO A 30 20.64 -18.04 1.49
CA PRO A 30 21.44 -16.83 1.40
C PRO A 30 20.57 -15.58 1.53
N TRP A 31 21.12 -14.52 2.14
CA TRP A 31 20.47 -13.24 2.41
C TRP A 31 19.82 -12.54 1.19
N HIS A 32 20.13 -13.01 -0.01
CA HIS A 32 19.70 -12.49 -1.30
C HIS A 32 18.46 -13.20 -1.88
N PHE A 33 17.97 -14.28 -1.26
CA PHE A 33 16.77 -14.98 -1.73
C PHE A 33 15.51 -14.43 -1.05
N LEU A 34 14.42 -14.29 -1.78
CA LEU A 34 13.12 -13.95 -1.21
C LEU A 34 12.69 -14.92 -0.08
N PRO A 35 11.81 -14.49 0.84
CA PRO A 35 11.17 -15.43 1.77
C PRO A 35 10.47 -16.58 1.01
N PRO A 36 10.27 -17.75 1.66
CA PRO A 36 9.52 -18.88 1.10
C PRO A 36 8.17 -18.43 0.50
N PRO A 37 7.68 -19.13 -0.53
CA PRO A 37 7.18 -18.50 -1.73
C PRO A 37 6.10 -17.47 -1.43
N LEU A 38 6.38 -16.22 -1.82
CA LEU A 38 5.41 -15.13 -1.89
C LEU A 38 4.09 -15.57 -2.56
N LYS A 39 4.15 -16.57 -3.45
CA LYS A 39 3.03 -17.12 -4.23
C LYS A 39 2.09 -18.06 -3.48
N SER A 40 2.43 -18.57 -2.28
CA SER A 40 1.71 -19.69 -1.67
C SER A 40 0.98 -19.37 -0.36
N GLN A 41 0.78 -18.10 -0.02
CA GLN A 41 0.15 -17.71 1.25
C GLN A 41 -1.13 -16.91 1.03
N PRO A 42 -2.19 -17.16 1.83
CA PRO A 42 -3.48 -16.49 1.68
C PRO A 42 -3.47 -15.02 2.13
N TYR A 43 -2.37 -14.55 2.74
CA TYR A 43 -2.27 -13.22 3.32
C TYR A 43 -1.07 -12.46 2.74
N PRO A 44 -1.18 -11.13 2.55
CA PRO A 44 -0.09 -10.31 2.04
C PRO A 44 1.07 -10.22 3.03
N TRP A 45 2.27 -10.02 2.49
CA TRP A 45 3.44 -9.71 3.32
C TRP A 45 3.48 -8.22 3.61
N LEU A 46 3.80 -7.91 4.86
CA LEU A 46 4.05 -6.56 5.28
C LEU A 46 5.54 -6.26 5.20
N ILE A 47 5.92 -5.24 4.44
CA ILE A 47 7.33 -4.93 4.19
C ILE A 47 7.69 -3.59 4.84
N THR A 48 8.83 -3.58 5.52
CA THR A 48 9.49 -2.36 5.98
C THR A 48 10.95 -2.33 5.57
N SER A 49 11.46 -1.16 5.20
CA SER A 49 12.87 -0.95 4.88
C SER A 49 13.58 -0.25 6.04
N HIS A 50 14.74 -0.75 6.45
CA HIS A 50 15.50 -0.22 7.57
C HIS A 50 17.02 -0.39 7.40
N GLY A 51 17.79 -0.05 8.44
CA GLY A 51 19.24 -0.09 8.43
C GLY A 51 19.84 1.13 7.73
N ARG A 52 21.18 1.13 7.58
CA ARG A 52 21.88 2.24 6.93
C ARG A 52 21.42 2.34 5.47
N TYR A 53 21.05 3.54 5.00
CA TYR A 53 20.55 3.76 3.63
C TYR A 53 19.38 2.83 3.22
N TYR A 54 18.57 2.36 4.17
CA TYR A 54 17.39 1.51 3.90
C TYR A 54 17.71 0.25 3.08
N GLN A 55 18.91 -0.30 3.25
CA GLN A 55 19.41 -1.43 2.47
C GLN A 55 18.82 -2.78 2.87
N THR A 56 18.13 -2.84 4.01
CA THR A 56 17.57 -4.07 4.57
C THR A 56 16.05 -4.01 4.53
N GLN A 57 15.41 -5.09 4.11
CA GLN A 57 13.96 -5.25 4.07
C GLN A 57 13.53 -6.36 5.03
N THR A 58 12.54 -6.08 5.88
CA THR A 58 11.91 -7.11 6.70
C THR A 58 10.49 -7.34 6.24
N PHE A 59 10.22 -8.61 5.98
CA PHE A 59 8.93 -9.17 5.58
C PHE A 59 8.28 -9.78 6.81
N PHE A 60 7.14 -9.23 7.24
CA PHE A 60 6.35 -9.79 8.33
C PHE A 60 5.16 -10.56 7.78
N ASN A 61 4.94 -11.76 8.32
CA ASN A 61 3.75 -12.53 8.05
C ASN A 61 2.62 -12.02 8.96
N VAL A 62 1.57 -11.44 8.38
CA VAL A 62 0.44 -10.93 9.18
C VAL A 62 -0.41 -12.03 9.81
N SER A 63 -0.33 -13.27 9.29
CA SER A 63 -1.11 -14.42 9.77
C SER A 63 -0.39 -15.25 10.83
N LYS A 64 0.94 -15.15 10.90
CA LYS A 64 1.78 -15.93 11.81
C LYS A 64 2.56 -14.99 12.70
N LEU A 65 2.13 -14.93 13.96
CA LEU A 65 2.79 -14.12 14.98
C LEU A 65 4.28 -14.47 15.06
N HIS A 66 5.14 -13.45 15.11
CA HIS A 66 6.61 -13.55 15.19
C HIS A 66 7.31 -14.20 13.98
N GLN A 67 6.62 -14.49 12.87
CA GLN A 67 7.30 -14.91 11.65
C GLN A 67 7.70 -13.70 10.81
N TYR A 68 9.00 -13.45 10.73
CA TYR A 68 9.55 -12.43 9.85
C TYR A 68 10.83 -12.90 9.18
N HIS A 69 11.11 -12.36 7.99
CA HIS A 69 12.31 -12.64 7.23
C HIS A 69 12.99 -11.35 6.84
N THR A 70 14.28 -11.24 7.13
CA THR A 70 15.09 -10.08 6.78
C THR A 70 15.93 -10.40 5.55
N ARG A 71 15.94 -9.52 4.56
CA ARG A 71 16.62 -9.68 3.26
C ARG A 71 17.28 -8.38 2.83
N ILE A 72 18.21 -8.50 1.88
CA ILE A 72 18.78 -7.37 1.16
C ILE A 72 18.35 -7.49 -0.30
N ILE A 73 17.50 -6.59 -0.74
CA ILE A 73 17.04 -6.47 -2.12
C ILE A 73 17.76 -5.25 -2.71
N PRO A 74 18.80 -5.45 -3.55
CA PRO A 74 19.61 -4.37 -4.09
C PRO A 74 18.79 -3.24 -4.73
N GLU A 75 17.75 -3.59 -5.47
CA GLU A 75 16.86 -2.69 -6.20
C GLU A 75 16.06 -1.78 -5.25
N MET A 76 15.79 -2.22 -4.02
CA MET A 76 15.08 -1.44 -3.01
C MET A 76 15.99 -0.55 -2.15
N ARG A 77 17.31 -0.71 -2.28
CA ARG A 77 18.28 0.05 -1.47
C ARG A 77 18.15 1.54 -1.74
N ASN A 78 18.11 2.32 -0.67
CA ASN A 78 17.93 3.78 -0.70
C ASN A 78 16.72 4.24 -1.52
N ARG A 79 15.70 3.38 -1.68
CA ARG A 79 14.43 3.74 -2.31
C ARG A 79 13.31 3.72 -1.28
N ARG A 80 12.34 4.60 -1.46
CA ARG A 80 11.04 4.51 -0.79
C ARG A 80 10.07 3.79 -1.70
N ILE A 81 9.24 2.93 -1.14
CA ILE A 81 8.10 2.40 -1.89
C ILE A 81 7.06 3.53 -1.93
N PHE A 82 6.69 3.94 -3.13
CA PHE A 82 5.78 5.05 -3.40
C PHE A 82 4.35 4.56 -3.67
N HIS A 83 4.22 3.43 -4.36
CA HIS A 83 2.94 2.77 -4.62
C HIS A 83 3.13 1.26 -4.78
N ALA A 84 2.08 0.47 -4.54
CA ALA A 84 2.09 -0.96 -4.76
C ALA A 84 0.75 -1.40 -5.36
N SER A 85 0.79 -2.08 -6.51
CA SER A 85 -0.40 -2.65 -7.17
C SER A 85 0.00 -3.76 -8.12
N PHE A 86 -0.89 -4.73 -8.35
CA PHE A 86 -0.68 -5.86 -9.27
C PHE A 86 0.60 -6.69 -9.03
N GLY A 87 1.09 -6.76 -7.79
CA GLY A 87 2.36 -7.42 -7.45
C GLY A 87 3.62 -6.62 -7.79
N TRP A 88 3.46 -5.38 -8.27
CA TRP A 88 4.55 -4.45 -8.59
C TRP A 88 4.64 -3.33 -7.56
N LEU A 89 5.89 -2.96 -7.25
CA LEU A 89 6.22 -1.80 -6.43
C LEU A 89 6.69 -0.67 -7.33
N VAL A 90 6.14 0.52 -7.12
CA VAL A 90 6.70 1.77 -7.63
C VAL A 90 7.68 2.28 -6.59
N LEU A 91 8.97 2.22 -6.88
CA LEU A 91 10.05 2.67 -6.04
C LEU A 91 10.51 4.05 -6.49
N MET A 92 10.77 4.94 -5.54
CA MET A 92 11.36 6.26 -5.80
C MET A 92 12.69 6.35 -5.07
N SER A 93 13.74 6.79 -5.76
CA SER A 93 15.02 7.08 -5.12
C SER A 93 14.88 8.15 -4.05
N ARG A 94 15.66 8.02 -2.97
CA ARG A 94 15.75 9.04 -1.93
C ARG A 94 16.79 10.12 -2.26
N ASP A 95 17.71 9.83 -3.18
CA ASP A 95 18.74 10.77 -3.64
C ASP A 95 18.26 11.61 -4.82
N SER A 96 17.32 11.08 -5.62
CA SER A 96 16.67 11.79 -6.73
C SER A 96 15.16 11.58 -6.70
N ILE A 97 14.40 12.67 -6.64
CA ILE A 97 12.93 12.64 -6.63
C ILE A 97 12.32 12.26 -7.98
N SER A 98 13.15 12.19 -9.04
CA SER A 98 12.73 11.86 -10.41
C SER A 98 13.11 10.44 -10.84
N ASP A 99 13.89 9.72 -10.03
CA ASP A 99 14.31 8.35 -10.33
C ASP A 99 13.27 7.35 -9.79
N PHE A 100 12.39 6.91 -10.70
CA PHE A 100 11.35 5.91 -10.44
C PHE A 100 11.67 4.56 -11.10
N LEU A 101 11.44 3.49 -10.34
CA LEU A 101 11.65 2.11 -10.76
C LEU A 101 10.44 1.26 -10.40
N LEU A 102 9.92 0.49 -11.36
CA LEU A 102 8.99 -0.59 -11.06
C LEU A 102 9.77 -1.85 -10.71
N LEU A 103 9.41 -2.51 -9.62
CA LEU A 103 9.99 -3.78 -9.19
C LEU A 103 8.88 -4.81 -8.93
N ASN A 104 8.95 -5.96 -9.61
CA ASN A 104 8.14 -7.11 -9.25
C ASN A 104 8.86 -7.92 -8.17
N LEU A 105 8.31 -8.00 -6.97
CA LEU A 105 8.97 -8.72 -5.88
C LEU A 105 8.99 -10.23 -6.03
N THR A 106 8.28 -10.78 -7.01
CA THR A 106 8.21 -12.24 -7.22
C THR A 106 9.12 -12.70 -8.34
N SER A 107 9.13 -12.00 -9.48
CA SER A 107 10.03 -12.28 -10.60
C SER A 107 11.37 -11.58 -10.48
N MET A 108 11.49 -10.58 -9.60
CA MET A 108 12.62 -9.63 -9.54
C MET A 108 12.84 -8.85 -10.84
N GLU A 109 11.84 -8.82 -11.72
CA GLU A 109 11.87 -7.99 -12.92
C GLU A 109 11.76 -6.52 -12.54
N THR A 110 12.49 -5.71 -13.28
CA THR A 110 12.49 -4.27 -13.13
C THR A 110 12.11 -3.57 -14.42
N ILE A 111 11.39 -2.46 -14.31
CA ILE A 111 11.08 -1.59 -15.44
C ILE A 111 11.46 -0.17 -15.05
N GLN A 112 12.40 0.40 -15.79
CA GLN A 112 12.74 1.81 -15.66
C GLN A 112 11.62 2.64 -16.26
N ILE A 113 11.19 3.66 -15.52
CA ILE A 113 10.20 4.63 -16.00
C ILE A 113 10.98 5.87 -16.45
N PRO A 114 10.52 6.61 -17.48
CA PRO A 114 11.12 7.88 -17.83
C PRO A 114 11.29 8.80 -16.61
N ASP A 115 12.27 9.69 -16.66
CA ASP A 115 12.47 10.73 -15.66
C ASP A 115 11.39 11.81 -15.85
N PRO A 116 10.54 12.08 -14.84
CA PRO A 116 9.64 13.20 -14.87
C PRO A 116 10.43 14.46 -14.48
N LEU A 117 11.16 15.03 -15.45
CA LEU A 117 12.16 16.10 -15.30
C LEU A 117 11.72 17.35 -14.49
N ASP A 118 10.43 17.50 -14.19
CA ASP A 118 9.87 18.65 -13.47
C ASP A 118 8.95 18.28 -12.28
N VAL A 119 8.93 17.03 -11.82
CA VAL A 119 8.02 16.63 -10.72
C VAL A 119 8.69 16.80 -9.38
N GLU A 120 8.61 18.02 -8.88
CA GLU A 120 8.89 18.28 -7.48
C GLU A 120 7.70 17.78 -6.63
N TYR A 121 7.93 16.70 -5.88
CA TYR A 121 7.04 16.20 -4.81
C TYR A 121 5.68 15.64 -5.24
N SER A 122 5.64 14.70 -6.20
CA SER A 122 4.39 13.95 -6.39
C SER A 122 3.96 13.26 -5.09
N ASN A 123 2.67 13.37 -4.79
CA ASN A 123 2.05 12.76 -3.60
C ASN A 123 1.13 11.58 -3.97
N MET A 124 1.04 11.25 -5.26
CA MET A 124 0.17 10.19 -5.74
C MET A 124 0.79 9.52 -6.97
N CYS A 125 0.77 8.20 -6.97
CA CYS A 125 0.99 7.38 -8.15
C CYS A 125 -0.19 6.43 -8.30
N ILE A 126 -0.60 6.22 -9.55
CA ILE A 126 -1.63 5.27 -9.93
C ILE A 126 -1.05 4.38 -10.99
N LEU A 127 -1.22 3.07 -10.82
CA LEU A 127 -0.96 2.08 -11.84
C LEU A 127 -2.33 1.54 -12.29
N THR A 128 -2.67 1.66 -13.57
CA THR A 128 -4.04 1.34 -14.04
C THR A 128 -4.24 -0.13 -14.40
N ALA A 129 -3.17 -0.87 -14.62
CA ALA A 129 -3.16 -2.30 -14.94
C ALA A 129 -1.77 -2.88 -14.58
N PRO A 130 -1.54 -4.21 -14.63
CA PRO A 130 -0.18 -4.74 -14.51
C PRO A 130 0.77 -4.08 -15.53
N PRO A 131 2.03 -3.72 -15.19
CA PRO A 131 2.95 -3.02 -16.10
C PRO A 131 3.25 -3.72 -17.42
N MET A 132 2.97 -5.02 -17.51
CA MET A 132 3.13 -5.83 -18.72
C MET A 132 1.94 -5.72 -19.68
N ASP A 133 0.83 -5.16 -19.23
CA ASP A 133 -0.29 -4.81 -20.10
C ASP A 133 0.13 -3.59 -20.97
N PRO A 134 0.05 -3.67 -22.31
CA PRO A 134 0.41 -2.54 -23.19
C PRO A 134 -0.49 -1.30 -23.00
N ASN A 135 -1.67 -1.47 -22.40
CA ASN A 135 -2.59 -0.40 -22.04
C ASN A 135 -2.37 0.11 -20.61
N CYS A 136 -1.48 -0.50 -19.84
CA CYS A 136 -1.09 0.03 -18.54
C CYS A 136 -0.59 1.46 -18.68
N ARG A 137 -1.01 2.31 -17.74
CA ARG A 137 -0.49 3.65 -17.56
C ARG A 137 -0.05 3.79 -16.11
N ILE A 138 1.13 4.37 -15.93
CA ILE A 138 1.50 4.96 -14.66
C ILE A 138 1.13 6.43 -14.71
N ILE A 139 0.45 6.92 -13.67
CA ILE A 139 -0.05 8.30 -13.59
C ILE A 139 0.48 8.93 -12.32
N PHE A 140 1.07 10.11 -12.46
CA PHE A 140 1.49 10.97 -11.36
C PHE A 140 0.67 12.26 -11.37
N ASN A 141 0.45 12.82 -10.18
CA ASN A 141 0.01 14.21 -10.08
C ASN A 141 1.19 15.12 -9.80
N ASP A 142 1.20 16.27 -10.46
CA ASP A 142 2.05 17.39 -10.07
C ASP A 142 1.23 18.29 -9.12
N PRO A 143 1.66 18.41 -7.85
CA PRO A 143 0.94 19.23 -6.88
C PRO A 143 1.02 20.73 -7.19
N LEU A 144 2.08 21.19 -7.89
CA LEU A 144 2.34 22.60 -8.16
C LEU A 144 1.68 23.06 -9.46
N SER A 145 1.91 22.36 -10.58
CA SER A 145 1.39 22.77 -11.90
C SER A 145 -0.09 22.45 -12.09
N LYS A 146 -0.64 21.59 -11.23
CA LYS A 146 -1.97 20.97 -11.36
C LYS A 146 -2.10 20.02 -12.55
N ASP A 147 -1.01 19.66 -13.22
CA ASP A 147 -1.02 18.73 -14.33
C ASP A 147 -1.01 17.27 -13.85
N PHE A 148 -1.41 16.39 -14.76
CA PHE A 148 -1.19 14.95 -14.66
C PHE A 148 -0.11 14.55 -15.65
N LEU A 149 0.76 13.66 -15.21
CA LEU A 149 1.82 13.08 -16.03
C LEU A 149 1.56 11.60 -16.13
N PHE A 150 1.59 11.06 -17.34
CA PHE A 150 1.40 9.63 -17.52
C PHE A 150 2.20 9.10 -18.71
N CYS A 151 2.56 7.82 -18.61
CA CYS A 151 3.25 7.09 -19.65
C CYS A 151 2.93 5.59 -19.55
N ARG A 152 3.25 4.84 -20.61
CA ARG A 152 3.29 3.38 -20.60
C ARG A 152 4.62 2.91 -20.05
N PRO A 153 4.64 2.19 -18.91
CA PRO A 153 5.89 1.72 -18.32
C PRO A 153 6.64 0.81 -19.28
N GLY A 154 7.93 1.08 -19.50
CA GLY A 154 8.80 0.28 -20.37
C GLY A 154 8.55 0.42 -21.88
N ILE A 155 7.59 1.24 -22.30
CA ILE A 155 7.26 1.46 -23.72
C ILE A 155 7.54 2.91 -24.11
N ASP A 156 6.96 3.86 -23.39
CA ASP A 156 7.13 5.28 -23.70
C ASP A 156 8.48 5.78 -23.15
N SER A 157 9.18 6.60 -23.93
CA SER A 157 10.45 7.21 -23.52
C SER A 157 10.28 8.52 -22.75
N GLU A 158 9.08 9.09 -22.74
CA GLU A 158 8.75 10.38 -22.12
C GLU A 158 7.33 10.37 -21.53
N TYR A 159 7.05 11.31 -20.62
CA TYR A 159 5.70 11.49 -20.10
C TYR A 159 4.85 12.37 -21.02
N THR A 160 3.59 11.98 -21.17
CA THR A 160 2.56 12.91 -21.63
C THR A 160 2.10 13.76 -20.46
N ARG A 161 2.18 15.09 -20.61
CA ARG A 161 1.67 16.07 -19.64
C ARG A 161 0.30 16.55 -20.09
N GLN A 162 -0.69 16.42 -19.22
CA GLN A 162 -2.04 16.89 -19.48
C GLN A 162 -2.59 17.73 -18.33
N LYS A 163 -3.03 18.93 -18.68
CA LYS A 163 -3.73 19.83 -17.76
C LYS A 163 -5.19 19.45 -17.68
N ILE A 164 -5.68 19.19 -16.48
CA ILE A 164 -7.08 18.88 -16.22
C ILE A 164 -7.63 19.88 -15.20
N SER A 165 -8.79 20.48 -15.49
CA SER A 165 -9.41 21.44 -14.57
C SER A 165 -9.84 20.72 -13.29
N LYS A 166 -9.14 21.04 -12.19
CA LYS A 166 -9.43 20.55 -10.83
C LYS A 166 -10.59 21.30 -10.17
N GLU A 167 -11.12 22.35 -10.77
CA GLU A 167 -12.20 23.17 -10.19
C GLU A 167 -13.46 22.34 -9.91
N VAL A 168 -13.69 21.31 -10.72
CA VAL A 168 -14.89 20.46 -10.62
C VAL A 168 -14.76 19.40 -9.53
N PHE A 169 -13.56 18.88 -9.24
CA PHE A 169 -13.40 17.71 -8.37
C PHE A 169 -12.30 17.80 -7.31
N GLY A 170 -11.49 18.86 -7.27
CA GLY A 170 -10.39 19.03 -6.32
C GLY A 170 -9.17 18.18 -6.68
N PHE A 171 -8.46 17.70 -5.67
CA PHE A 171 -7.29 16.83 -5.83
C PHE A 171 -7.67 15.37 -5.61
N VAL A 172 -7.08 14.46 -6.37
CA VAL A 172 -7.16 13.02 -6.06
C VAL A 172 -6.32 12.76 -4.82
N ILE A 173 -6.93 12.12 -3.82
CA ILE A 173 -6.31 11.81 -2.53
C ILE A 173 -6.05 10.32 -2.33
N SER A 174 -6.81 9.47 -3.01
CA SER A 174 -6.60 8.03 -3.02
C SER A 174 -7.12 7.43 -4.31
N SER A 175 -6.54 6.32 -4.72
CA SER A 175 -6.92 5.59 -5.93
C SER A 175 -6.75 4.10 -5.73
N ILE A 176 -7.58 3.32 -6.41
CA ILE A 176 -7.45 1.86 -6.45
C ILE A 176 -8.00 1.30 -7.75
N THR A 177 -7.44 0.20 -8.23
CA THR A 177 -7.95 -0.51 -9.40
C THR A 177 -8.59 -1.82 -9.00
N ILE A 178 -9.86 -2.01 -9.38
CA ILE A 178 -10.65 -3.20 -9.07
C ILE A 178 -11.30 -3.68 -10.38
N GLY A 179 -11.06 -4.94 -10.74
CA GLY A 179 -11.66 -5.53 -11.95
C GLY A 179 -11.36 -4.74 -13.23
N GLY A 180 -10.16 -4.18 -13.36
CA GLY A 180 -9.73 -3.35 -14.50
C GLY A 180 -10.20 -1.90 -14.47
N ASN A 181 -11.10 -1.52 -13.56
CA ASN A 181 -11.56 -0.15 -13.40
C ASN A 181 -10.76 0.57 -12.32
N THR A 182 -10.19 1.72 -12.68
CA THR A 182 -9.43 2.54 -11.74
C THR A 182 -10.32 3.61 -11.14
N PHE A 183 -10.56 3.52 -9.83
CA PHE A 183 -11.35 4.45 -9.05
C PHE A 183 -10.45 5.46 -8.34
N CYS A 184 -10.88 6.72 -8.32
CA CYS A 184 -10.20 7.80 -7.61
C CYS A 184 -11.16 8.48 -6.64
N TRP A 185 -10.69 8.70 -5.43
CA TRP A 185 -11.38 9.51 -4.43
C TRP A 185 -10.73 10.88 -4.34
N THR A 186 -11.55 11.93 -4.26
CA THR A 186 -11.06 13.30 -4.26
C THR A 186 -11.27 14.04 -2.94
N SER A 187 -10.51 15.13 -2.75
CA SER A 187 -10.62 16.02 -1.60
C SER A 187 -12.00 16.68 -1.46
N LEU A 188 -12.82 16.71 -2.53
CA LEU A 188 -14.20 17.19 -2.49
C LEU A 188 -15.23 16.09 -2.19
N GLY A 189 -14.78 14.87 -1.87
CA GLY A 189 -15.66 13.73 -1.61
C GLY A 189 -16.42 13.31 -2.87
N LYS A 190 -15.71 13.26 -4.00
CA LYS A 190 -16.22 12.70 -5.26
C LYS A 190 -15.49 11.39 -5.56
N LEU A 191 -16.25 10.43 -6.07
CA LEU A 191 -15.71 9.22 -6.66
C LEU A 191 -15.63 9.41 -8.16
N LEU A 192 -14.47 9.14 -8.75
CA LEU A 192 -14.20 9.24 -10.18
C LEU A 192 -13.71 7.89 -10.70
N THR A 193 -13.87 7.64 -11.99
CA THR A 193 -13.12 6.62 -12.74
C THR A 193 -12.14 7.29 -13.68
N ILE A 194 -11.07 6.56 -14.02
CA ILE A 194 -10.10 6.96 -15.04
C ILE A 194 -10.40 6.22 -16.33
N GLU A 195 -10.47 6.96 -17.43
CA GLU A 195 -10.58 6.44 -18.79
C GLU A 195 -9.52 7.10 -19.68
N PHE A 196 -9.05 6.35 -20.68
CA PHE A 196 -8.18 6.88 -21.72
C PHE A 196 -8.94 6.86 -23.04
N GLU A 197 -9.24 8.05 -23.56
CA GLU A 197 -9.73 8.20 -24.92
C GLU A 197 -8.55 8.53 -25.81
N GLU A 198 -8.19 7.59 -26.68
CA GLU A 198 -6.97 7.61 -27.50
C GLU A 198 -5.71 7.71 -26.61
N SER A 199 -5.19 8.93 -26.45
CA SER A 199 -4.01 9.24 -25.63
C SER A 199 -4.31 10.24 -24.50
N ASN A 200 -5.57 10.65 -24.32
CA ASN A 200 -5.94 11.66 -23.32
C ASN A 200 -6.53 10.99 -22.08
N LEU A 201 -6.02 11.38 -20.92
CA LEU A 201 -6.56 11.06 -19.61
C LEU A 201 -7.89 11.79 -19.39
N LYS A 202 -8.93 11.05 -19.05
CA LYS A 202 -10.24 11.58 -18.65
C LYS A 202 -10.64 11.05 -17.29
N PHE A 203 -11.27 11.94 -16.51
CA PHE A 203 -11.91 11.60 -15.26
C PHE A 203 -13.43 11.64 -15.43
N CYS A 204 -14.07 10.50 -15.20
CA CYS A 204 -15.52 10.35 -15.27
C CYS A 204 -16.08 10.33 -13.84
N GLN A 205 -17.01 11.22 -13.51
CA GLN A 205 -17.58 11.25 -12.16
C GLN A 205 -18.59 10.12 -11.98
N VAL A 206 -18.37 9.28 -10.96
CA VAL A 206 -19.36 8.28 -10.53
C VAL A 206 -20.43 8.97 -9.69
N MET A 207 -21.68 8.88 -10.14
CA MET A 207 -22.82 9.52 -9.48
C MET A 207 -23.28 8.67 -8.29
N VAL A 208 -22.79 9.01 -7.11
CA VAL A 208 -23.19 8.38 -5.84
C VAL A 208 -24.26 9.21 -5.15
N ARG A 209 -25.40 8.60 -4.81
CA ARG A 209 -26.58 9.27 -4.24
C ARG A 209 -26.32 9.80 -2.84
N ASN A 210 -25.85 8.93 -1.96
CA ASN A 210 -25.55 9.27 -0.56
C ASN A 210 -24.05 9.29 -0.33
N LYS A 211 -23.56 10.41 0.20
CA LYS A 211 -22.16 10.62 0.52
C LYS A 211 -21.93 10.46 2.03
N PRO A 212 -20.74 10.00 2.45
CA PRO A 212 -20.34 10.04 3.84
C PRO A 212 -20.47 11.46 4.39
N ARG A 213 -20.84 11.58 5.66
CA ARG A 213 -20.98 12.88 6.31
C ARG A 213 -19.64 13.63 6.24
N LYS A 214 -19.69 14.91 5.91
CA LYS A 214 -18.50 15.77 5.97
C LYS A 214 -18.06 15.90 7.42
N THR A 215 -16.98 15.21 7.74
CA THR A 215 -16.31 15.18 9.04
C THR A 215 -14.85 15.47 8.78
N PHE A 216 -14.18 16.17 9.69
CA PHE A 216 -12.75 16.44 9.56
C PHE A 216 -11.99 15.10 9.64
N CYS A 217 -11.22 14.79 8.59
CA CYS A 217 -10.48 13.54 8.46
C CYS A 217 -8.98 13.84 8.30
N LEU A 218 -8.14 12.98 8.90
CA LEU A 218 -6.68 12.98 8.70
C LEU A 218 -6.31 12.35 7.36
N SER A 219 -6.94 11.24 7.02
CA SER A 219 -6.75 10.54 5.75
C SER A 219 -8.04 9.90 5.28
N GLN A 220 -8.12 9.67 3.97
CA GLN A 220 -9.20 8.94 3.33
C GLN A 220 -8.60 8.06 2.25
N ASP A 221 -8.82 6.76 2.37
CA ASP A 221 -8.17 5.75 1.54
C ASP A 221 -9.24 4.86 0.90
N LEU A 222 -9.17 4.68 -0.42
CA LEU A 222 -9.91 3.64 -1.11
C LEU A 222 -9.19 2.31 -0.94
N VAL A 223 -9.96 1.26 -0.62
CA VAL A 223 -9.43 -0.08 -0.41
C VAL A 223 -10.34 -1.08 -1.10
N GLU A 224 -9.74 -2.13 -1.66
CA GLU A 224 -10.44 -3.28 -2.22
C GLU A 224 -10.58 -4.33 -1.12
N PHE A 225 -11.80 -4.82 -0.96
CA PHE A 225 -12.12 -5.79 0.09
C PHE A 225 -13.10 -6.82 -0.47
N HIS A 226 -12.61 -8.01 -0.76
CA HIS A 226 -13.38 -9.10 -1.38
C HIS A 226 -14.05 -8.69 -2.70
N GLY A 227 -13.34 -7.93 -3.54
CA GLY A 227 -13.85 -7.38 -4.80
C GLY A 227 -14.77 -6.17 -4.63
N GLU A 228 -15.07 -5.75 -3.40
CA GLU A 228 -15.91 -4.59 -3.13
C GLU A 228 -15.05 -3.34 -2.88
N LEU A 229 -15.57 -2.17 -3.24
CA LEU A 229 -14.91 -0.89 -3.00
C LEU A 229 -15.27 -0.35 -1.62
N LEU A 230 -14.27 -0.18 -0.77
CA LEU A 230 -14.39 0.48 0.52
C LEU A 230 -13.75 1.87 0.51
N LEU A 231 -14.30 2.77 1.33
CA LEU A 231 -13.69 4.03 1.72
C LEU A 231 -13.42 3.98 3.23
N VAL A 232 -12.13 4.02 3.58
CA VAL A 232 -11.66 4.08 4.97
C VAL A 232 -11.31 5.52 5.31
N ARG A 233 -11.90 6.06 6.37
CA ARG A 233 -11.66 7.44 6.83
C ARG A 233 -11.03 7.40 8.22
N LYS A 234 -9.88 8.04 8.35
CA LYS A 234 -9.20 8.22 9.63
C LYS A 234 -9.63 9.55 10.24
N LEU A 235 -10.33 9.52 11.37
CA LEU A 235 -10.83 10.74 12.03
C LEU A 235 -9.85 11.26 13.09
N MET A 236 -9.76 12.58 13.19
CA MET A 236 -8.96 13.24 14.24
C MET A 236 -9.79 13.46 15.50
N SER A 237 -9.20 13.22 16.66
CA SER A 237 -9.80 13.62 17.93
C SER A 237 -9.99 15.13 17.97
N ARG A 238 -11.16 15.60 18.39
CA ARG A 238 -11.39 17.04 18.67
C ARG A 238 -10.73 17.51 19.97
N VAL A 239 -10.20 16.58 20.78
CA VAL A 239 -9.61 16.85 22.09
C VAL A 239 -8.08 16.73 21.96
N THR A 240 -7.42 17.89 21.91
CA THR A 240 -5.99 18.19 22.14
C THR A 240 -4.91 17.29 21.50
N PHE A 241 -4.09 17.88 20.61
CA PHE A 241 -2.67 17.59 20.30
C PHE A 241 -2.16 16.13 20.22
N CYS A 242 -3.04 15.13 20.13
CA CYS A 242 -2.63 13.73 20.00
C CYS A 242 -2.57 13.36 18.51
N GLU A 243 -1.42 12.88 18.05
CA GLU A 243 -1.19 12.37 16.68
C GLU A 243 -1.96 11.07 16.38
N TRP A 244 -2.66 10.51 17.38
CA TRP A 244 -3.41 9.27 17.25
C TRP A 244 -4.81 9.55 16.68
N PRO A 245 -5.27 8.77 15.69
CA PRO A 245 -6.65 8.85 15.24
C PRO A 245 -7.59 8.54 16.41
N SER A 246 -8.67 9.31 16.54
CA SER A 246 -9.68 9.00 17.55
C SER A 246 -10.48 7.77 17.17
N THR A 247 -10.78 7.63 15.87
CA THR A 247 -11.66 6.58 15.34
C THR A 247 -11.42 6.38 13.84
N PHE A 248 -11.89 5.25 13.32
CA PHE A 248 -12.01 5.00 11.89
C PHE A 248 -13.48 4.87 11.51
N GLU A 249 -13.86 5.42 10.35
CA GLU A 249 -15.13 5.11 9.70
C GLU A 249 -14.85 4.31 8.43
N ILE A 250 -15.63 3.27 8.19
CA ILE A 250 -15.50 2.42 7.00
C ILE A 250 -16.85 2.45 6.28
N TYR A 251 -16.81 2.77 5.00
CA TYR A 251 -17.99 2.78 4.13
C TYR A 251 -17.79 1.81 2.98
N LYS A 252 -18.82 1.04 2.67
CA LYS A 252 -18.89 0.22 1.47
C LYS A 252 -19.70 0.92 0.40
N LEU A 253 -19.26 0.88 -0.85
CA LEU A 253 -20.10 1.30 -1.97
C LEU A 253 -21.08 0.18 -2.31
N ASP A 254 -22.37 0.41 -2.08
CA ASP A 254 -23.43 -0.42 -2.66
C ASP A 254 -23.52 -0.09 -4.15
N SER A 255 -23.07 -1.02 -5.00
CA SER A 255 -23.06 -0.85 -6.45
C SER A 255 -24.46 -0.86 -7.08
N CYS A 256 -25.45 -1.46 -6.43
CA CYS A 256 -26.83 -1.51 -6.91
C CYS A 256 -27.55 -0.19 -6.64
N ALA A 257 -27.44 0.31 -5.42
CA ALA A 257 -28.07 1.56 -5.01
C ALA A 257 -27.21 2.80 -5.34
N MET A 258 -25.92 2.61 -5.66
CA MET A 258 -24.91 3.65 -5.85
C MET A 258 -24.86 4.59 -4.64
N GLU A 259 -24.61 4.01 -3.46
CA GLU A 259 -24.53 4.74 -2.19
C GLU A 259 -23.45 4.22 -1.25
N TRP A 260 -22.90 5.11 -0.42
CA TRP A 260 -21.98 4.71 0.64
C TRP A 260 -22.74 4.25 1.88
N VAL A 261 -22.58 2.99 2.23
CA VAL A 261 -23.18 2.36 3.41
C VAL A 261 -22.12 2.19 4.49
N GLU A 262 -22.34 2.78 5.66
CA GLU A 262 -21.40 2.66 6.79
C GLU A 262 -21.37 1.22 7.32
N MET A 263 -20.18 0.65 7.46
CA MET A 263 -19.96 -0.66 8.04
C MET A 263 -19.68 -0.54 9.53
N LYS A 264 -20.38 -1.35 10.34
CA LYS A 264 -20.16 -1.41 11.79
C LYS A 264 -19.07 -2.41 12.20
N SER A 265 -18.74 -3.35 11.33
CA SER A 265 -17.67 -4.33 11.54
C SER A 265 -17.16 -4.81 10.17
N ILE A 266 -15.88 -5.13 10.09
CA ILE A 266 -15.24 -5.82 8.97
C ILE A 266 -14.97 -7.30 9.28
N GLY A 267 -15.50 -7.81 10.40
CA GLY A 267 -15.22 -9.16 10.90
C GLY A 267 -13.80 -9.31 11.41
N ASP A 268 -13.24 -10.53 11.32
CA ASP A 268 -11.88 -10.87 11.74
C ASP A 268 -10.82 -10.49 10.68
N ASN A 269 -11.05 -9.38 9.98
CA ASN A 269 -10.17 -8.88 8.93
C ASN A 269 -9.41 -7.64 9.38
N ALA A 270 -8.27 -7.38 8.74
CA ALA A 270 -7.46 -6.18 8.95
C ALA A 270 -7.28 -5.43 7.63
N ILE A 271 -7.40 -4.10 7.67
CA ILE A 271 -7.14 -3.22 6.55
C ILE A 271 -5.92 -2.36 6.88
N PHE A 272 -4.98 -2.27 5.94
CA PHE A 272 -3.77 -1.47 6.08
C PHE A 272 -3.77 -0.37 5.01
N PRO A 273 -4.17 0.86 5.37
CA PRO A 273 -4.24 1.98 4.42
C PRO A 273 -2.87 2.39 3.90
N GLN A 274 -2.81 2.77 2.62
CA GLN A 274 -1.58 3.13 1.93
C GLN A 274 -0.90 4.39 2.50
N THR A 275 -1.64 5.28 3.17
CA THR A 275 -1.11 6.49 3.81
C THR A 275 -0.22 6.24 5.04
N MET A 276 -0.04 4.99 5.48
CA MET A 276 0.98 4.65 6.49
C MET A 276 2.37 4.55 5.84
N ASN A 277 3.06 5.69 5.73
CA ASN A 277 4.39 5.90 5.12
C ASN A 277 5.56 4.98 5.57
N ILE A 278 5.33 3.97 6.40
CA ILE A 278 6.34 3.12 7.03
C ILE A 278 6.12 1.64 6.69
N MET A 279 4.93 1.27 6.20
CA MET A 279 4.50 -0.11 6.03
C MET A 279 3.61 -0.23 4.80
N ILE A 280 3.99 -1.07 3.85
CA ILE A 280 3.18 -1.35 2.66
C ILE A 280 2.88 -2.83 2.62
N MET A 281 1.60 -3.13 2.45
CA MET A 281 1.16 -4.49 2.12
C MET A 281 1.45 -4.77 0.66
N VAL A 282 2.16 -5.85 0.41
CA VAL A 282 2.35 -6.35 -0.94
C VAL A 282 1.46 -7.58 -1.08
N TYR A 283 0.38 -7.40 -1.84
CA TYR A 283 -0.36 -8.52 -2.39
C TYR A 283 0.47 -9.13 -3.50
N VAL A 284 0.92 -10.35 -3.27
CA VAL A 284 1.39 -11.21 -4.34
C VAL A 284 0.19 -12.05 -4.73
N ALA A 285 -0.49 -11.62 -5.80
CA ALA A 285 -1.57 -12.42 -6.37
C ALA A 285 -1.01 -13.81 -6.80
N PRO A 286 -1.81 -14.88 -6.71
CA PRO A 286 -1.43 -16.20 -7.20
C PRO A 286 -1.14 -16.20 -8.72
#